data_AF-I3UZJ0-F1
#
_entry.id   AF-I3UZJ0-F1
#
_cell.length_a   1.000
_cell.length_b   1.000
_cell.length_c   1.000
_cell.angle_alpha   90.00
_cell.angle_beta   90.00
_cell.angle_gamma   90.00
#
_symmetry.space_group_name_H-M   'P 1'
#
loop_
_entity.id
_entity.type
_entity.pdbx_description
1 polymer ?
#
loop_
_entity_poly.entity_id
_entity_poly.type
_entity_poly.pdbx_seq_one_letter_code
_entity_poly.pdbx_strand_id
1 'polypeptide(L)'
;MIVQDEFQKILEKITNTDVYKRVSTDIFHEQEKKLIQHHKQLPDWVGKEDHGPCYFVRYTSPSTSEEVTIKTKTYKLQDQIELNTLHKLKTYQWLLAEAYEAFEDFIEIVYADCGVRGSNLWVRPDDWRHEGSTNLSDYLKPRKKGSSTPYIQLSALRERSTHFREHEAKEGNNYRVVFVLIEKFRHLIVHQGGYCFGFNTLMKKIQRELVGVSFEGVRSYVKSYLIPHREALLVDLLEFPVEDGPGAVIGAYHDTMQSLFNTLIEYAVLVKESIELDNAELQLTH
;
A
#
# COMPACT_ATOMS: atom_id res chain seq x y z
N MET A 1 -6.63 12.46 23.53
CA MET A 1 -7.90 11.90 22.96
C MET A 1 -7.47 10.78 22.04
N ILE A 2 -8.07 9.59 22.12
CA ILE A 2 -7.55 8.39 21.44
C ILE A 2 -7.25 8.66 19.97
N VAL A 3 -8.13 9.37 19.26
CA VAL A 3 -7.91 9.72 17.83
C VAL A 3 -6.63 10.53 17.58
N GLN A 4 -6.22 11.44 18.46
CA GLN A 4 -4.96 12.19 18.32
C GLN A 4 -3.74 11.29 18.53
N ASP A 5 -3.80 10.42 19.53
CA ASP A 5 -2.71 9.52 19.88
C ASP A 5 -2.51 8.45 18.79
N GLU A 6 -3.62 7.89 18.26
CA GLU A 6 -3.59 6.96 17.13
C GLU A 6 -3.18 7.63 15.82
N PHE A 7 -3.60 8.88 15.59
CA PHE A 7 -3.16 9.66 14.44
C PHE A 7 -1.64 9.89 14.45
N GLN A 8 -1.07 10.17 15.62
CA GLN A 8 0.37 10.30 15.76
C GLN A 8 1.09 8.97 15.45
N LYS A 9 0.54 7.83 15.87
CA LYS A 9 1.11 6.51 15.57
C LYS A 9 1.11 6.18 14.07
N ILE A 10 0.03 6.48 13.35
CA ILE A 10 0.00 6.25 11.89
C ILE A 10 1.00 7.18 11.18
N LEU A 11 1.12 8.46 11.60
CA LEU A 11 2.12 9.37 11.05
C LEU A 11 3.55 8.84 11.24
N GLU A 12 3.87 8.37 12.44
CA GLU A 12 5.19 7.77 12.73
C GLU A 12 5.44 6.52 11.91
N LYS A 13 4.45 5.61 11.80
CA LYS A 13 4.57 4.41 10.97
C LYS A 13 4.82 4.76 9.50
N ILE A 14 4.00 5.61 8.89
CA ILE A 14 4.15 5.98 7.47
C ILE A 14 5.47 6.74 7.24
N THR A 15 5.87 7.62 8.17
CA THR A 15 7.16 8.33 8.08
C THR A 15 8.34 7.35 8.12
N ASN A 16 8.31 6.36 9.01
CA ASN A 16 9.35 5.32 9.07
C ASN A 16 9.38 4.49 7.79
N THR A 17 8.21 4.15 7.25
CA THR A 17 8.09 3.45 5.97
C THR A 17 8.71 4.26 4.82
N ASP A 18 8.50 5.57 4.76
CA ASP A 18 9.15 6.46 3.77
C ASP A 18 10.68 6.52 3.97
N VAL A 19 11.16 6.57 5.21
CA VAL A 19 12.60 6.49 5.50
C VAL A 19 13.19 5.18 4.97
N TYR A 20 12.54 4.04 5.21
CA TYR A 20 12.98 2.75 4.67
C TYR A 20 12.99 2.71 3.16
N LYS A 21 12.01 3.34 2.51
CA LYS A 21 11.96 3.49 1.05
C LYS A 21 13.20 4.22 0.53
N ARG A 22 13.56 5.36 1.15
CA ARG A 22 14.75 6.15 0.77
C ARG A 22 16.04 5.35 0.95
N VAL A 23 16.21 4.71 2.11
CA VAL A 23 17.39 3.86 2.37
C VAL A 23 17.47 2.70 1.36
N SER A 24 16.32 2.09 1.02
CA SER A 24 16.28 1.03 0.01
C SER A 24 16.74 1.53 -1.36
N THR A 25 16.33 2.75 -1.74
CA THR A 25 16.79 3.38 -3.00
C THR A 25 18.30 3.39 -3.09
N ASP A 26 18.97 3.88 -2.05
CA ASP A 26 20.42 3.99 -2.00
C ASP A 26 21.09 2.62 -2.06
N ILE A 27 20.57 1.64 -1.31
CA ILE A 27 21.07 0.26 -1.30
C ILE A 27 21.04 -0.33 -2.70
N PHE A 28 19.90 -0.26 -3.39
CA PHE A 28 19.74 -0.88 -4.70
C PHE A 28 20.49 -0.13 -5.80
N HIS A 29 20.63 1.19 -5.68
CA HIS A 29 21.45 2.00 -6.59
C HIS A 29 22.95 1.66 -6.47
N GLU A 30 23.47 1.59 -5.25
CA GLU A 30 24.86 1.20 -5.02
C GLU A 30 25.12 -0.25 -5.43
N GLN A 31 24.14 -1.14 -5.25
CA GLN A 31 24.23 -2.52 -5.70
C GLN A 31 24.29 -2.61 -7.24
N GLU A 32 23.48 -1.84 -7.96
CA GLU A 32 23.51 -1.78 -9.42
C GLU A 32 24.89 -1.31 -9.93
N LYS A 33 25.44 -0.24 -9.34
CA LYS A 33 26.79 0.24 -9.67
C LYS A 33 27.85 -0.84 -9.48
N LYS A 34 27.80 -1.57 -8.35
CA LYS A 34 28.73 -2.67 -8.06
C LYS A 34 28.60 -3.81 -9.07
N LEU A 35 27.37 -4.18 -9.46
CA LEU A 35 27.12 -5.21 -10.47
C LEU A 35 27.73 -4.82 -11.82
N ILE A 36 27.52 -3.58 -12.26
CA ILE A 36 28.08 -3.05 -13.51
C ILE A 36 29.62 -3.01 -13.44
N GLN A 37 30.18 -2.52 -12.33
CA GLN A 37 31.63 -2.42 -12.15
C GLN A 37 32.30 -3.80 -12.14
N HIS A 38 31.70 -4.78 -11.46
CA HIS A 38 32.18 -6.15 -11.44
C HIS A 38 32.26 -6.74 -12.86
N HIS A 39 31.21 -6.56 -13.67
CA HIS A 39 31.22 -7.08 -15.05
C HIS A 39 32.24 -6.36 -15.94
N LYS A 40 32.50 -5.06 -15.71
CA LYS A 40 33.57 -4.32 -16.42
C LYS A 40 34.97 -4.86 -16.10
N GLN A 41 35.18 -5.34 -14.88
CA GLN A 41 36.46 -5.87 -14.40
C GLN A 41 36.71 -7.33 -14.80
N LEU A 42 35.73 -8.02 -15.39
CA LEU A 42 35.93 -9.38 -15.89
C LEU A 42 37.04 -9.41 -16.96
N PRO A 43 37.90 -10.44 -16.99
CA PRO A 43 38.90 -10.60 -18.04
C PRO A 43 38.26 -10.69 -19.44
N ASP A 44 38.97 -10.24 -20.48
CA ASP A 44 38.43 -10.18 -21.85
C ASP A 44 38.15 -11.55 -22.48
N TRP A 45 38.76 -12.62 -21.94
CA TRP A 45 38.47 -14.00 -22.34
C TRP A 45 37.16 -14.54 -21.74
N VAL A 46 36.59 -13.88 -20.73
CA VAL A 46 35.26 -14.16 -20.21
C VAL A 46 34.26 -13.40 -21.07
N GLY A 47 33.29 -14.11 -21.67
CA GLY A 47 32.15 -13.46 -22.31
C GLY A 47 31.36 -12.64 -21.29
N LYS A 48 31.66 -11.34 -21.16
CA LYS A 48 31.14 -10.46 -20.11
C LYS A 48 29.61 -10.39 -20.09
N GLU A 49 28.98 -10.59 -21.25
CA GLU A 49 27.53 -10.59 -21.41
C GLU A 49 26.88 -11.91 -20.98
N ASP A 50 27.62 -13.02 -20.99
CA ASP A 50 27.10 -14.37 -20.72
C ASP A 50 27.51 -14.92 -19.34
N HIS A 51 28.37 -14.20 -18.62
CA HIS A 51 28.88 -14.60 -17.32
C HIS A 51 28.03 -14.09 -16.16
N GLY A 52 27.98 -14.87 -15.08
CA GLY A 52 27.36 -14.46 -13.83
C GLY A 52 27.06 -15.63 -12.88
N PRO A 53 26.42 -15.35 -11.74
CA PRO A 53 26.13 -16.36 -10.74
C PRO A 53 25.05 -17.33 -11.23
N CYS A 54 25.17 -18.58 -10.81
CA CYS A 54 24.12 -19.59 -10.86
C CYS A 54 23.78 -19.97 -9.43
N TYR A 55 22.50 -19.93 -9.07
CA TYR A 55 22.04 -20.29 -7.75
C TYR A 55 21.56 -21.74 -7.75
N PHE A 56 21.63 -22.38 -6.59
CA PHE A 56 21.13 -23.73 -6.41
C PHE A 56 20.34 -23.84 -5.11
N VAL A 57 19.24 -24.57 -5.18
CA VAL A 57 18.48 -25.01 -4.01
C VAL A 57 18.75 -26.50 -3.85
N ARG A 58 19.14 -26.90 -2.64
CA ARG A 58 19.32 -28.31 -2.28
C ARG A 58 18.31 -28.66 -1.21
N TYR A 59 17.65 -29.79 -1.37
CA TYR A 59 16.76 -30.34 -0.35
C TYR A 59 16.85 -31.87 -0.37
N THR A 60 16.56 -32.48 0.76
CA THR A 60 16.49 -33.94 0.88
C THR A 60 15.04 -34.37 0.66
N SER A 61 14.83 -35.31 -0.26
CA SER A 61 13.52 -35.93 -0.49
C SER A 61 13.05 -36.64 0.79
N PRO A 62 11.87 -36.30 1.35
CA PRO A 62 11.41 -36.92 2.60
C PRO A 62 11.12 -38.42 2.49
N SER A 63 10.79 -38.92 1.30
CA SER A 63 10.43 -40.32 1.07
C SER A 63 11.62 -41.20 0.69
N THR A 64 12.64 -40.63 0.05
CA THR A 64 13.81 -41.40 -0.45
C THR A 64 15.11 -41.07 0.29
N SER A 65 15.14 -40.01 1.09
CA SER A 65 16.35 -39.46 1.71
C SER A 65 17.44 -39.04 0.71
N GLU A 66 17.11 -38.96 -0.57
CA GLU A 66 18.05 -38.52 -1.62
C GLU A 66 18.17 -37.00 -1.64
N GLU A 67 19.38 -36.50 -1.86
CA GLU A 67 19.62 -35.08 -2.06
C GLU A 67 19.23 -34.69 -3.49
N VAL A 68 18.30 -33.75 -3.63
CA VAL A 68 17.91 -33.15 -4.90
C VAL A 68 18.52 -31.76 -5.00
N THR A 69 19.24 -31.51 -6.09
CA THR A 69 19.78 -30.18 -6.41
C THR A 69 19.03 -29.59 -7.60
N ILE A 70 18.36 -28.46 -7.40
CA ILE A 70 17.77 -27.65 -8.46
C ILE A 70 18.73 -26.50 -8.76
N LYS A 71 19.25 -26.45 -9.99
CA LYS A 71 20.11 -25.35 -10.46
C LYS A 71 19.28 -24.33 -11.24
N THR A 72 19.50 -23.05 -11.00
CA THR A 72 18.90 -21.98 -11.80
C THR A 72 19.68 -21.76 -13.10
N LYS A 73 19.13 -20.95 -14.01
CA LYS A 73 19.92 -20.37 -15.09
C LYS A 73 21.11 -19.56 -14.53
N THR A 74 22.13 -19.38 -15.34
CA THR A 74 23.17 -18.37 -15.12
C THR A 74 22.53 -16.99 -15.29
N TYR A 75 22.69 -16.12 -14.30
CA TYR A 75 22.16 -14.76 -14.34
C TYR A 75 23.17 -13.86 -15.02
N LYS A 76 22.89 -13.47 -16.27
CA LYS A 76 23.71 -12.48 -17.01
C LYS A 76 23.61 -11.11 -16.35
N LEU A 77 24.45 -10.15 -16.75
CA LEU A 77 24.40 -8.79 -16.20
C LEU A 77 22.97 -8.21 -16.24
N GLN A 78 22.28 -8.32 -17.38
CA GLN A 78 20.92 -7.80 -17.51
C GLN A 78 19.91 -8.53 -16.61
N ASP A 79 20.06 -9.85 -16.43
CA ASP A 79 19.23 -10.60 -15.49
C ASP A 79 19.48 -10.15 -14.04
N GLN A 80 20.73 -9.83 -13.69
CA GLN A 80 21.11 -9.35 -12.36
C GLN A 80 20.56 -7.93 -12.10
N ILE A 81 20.62 -7.04 -13.11
CA ILE A 81 20.02 -5.71 -13.03
C ILE A 81 18.50 -5.82 -12.91
N GLU A 82 17.84 -6.64 -13.74
CA GLU A 82 16.40 -6.89 -13.64
C GLU A 82 16.04 -7.40 -12.24
N LEU A 83 16.79 -8.38 -11.71
CA LEU A 83 16.56 -8.91 -10.38
C LEU A 83 16.73 -7.84 -9.29
N ASN A 84 17.77 -7.00 -9.40
CA ASN A 84 18.01 -5.89 -8.48
C ASN A 84 16.84 -4.89 -8.47
N THR A 85 16.36 -4.49 -9.65
CA THR A 85 15.20 -3.60 -9.82
C THR A 85 13.92 -4.24 -9.29
N LEU A 86 13.70 -5.53 -9.57
CA LEU A 86 12.55 -6.27 -9.04
C LEU A 86 12.61 -6.35 -7.51
N HIS A 87 13.78 -6.56 -6.91
CA HIS A 87 13.93 -6.57 -5.45
C HIS A 87 13.63 -5.21 -4.82
N LYS A 88 14.10 -4.12 -5.44
CA LYS A 88 13.73 -2.75 -5.06
C LYS A 88 12.21 -2.58 -5.10
N LEU A 89 11.58 -2.95 -6.22
CA LEU A 89 10.14 -2.85 -6.39
C LEU A 89 9.35 -3.72 -5.39
N LYS A 90 9.82 -4.95 -5.08
CA LYS A 90 9.21 -5.78 -4.03
C LYS A 90 9.29 -5.13 -2.66
N THR A 91 10.42 -4.51 -2.34
CA THR A 91 10.57 -3.78 -1.08
C THR A 91 9.55 -2.64 -1.00
N TYR A 92 9.37 -1.87 -2.08
CA TYR A 92 8.35 -0.81 -2.13
C TYR A 92 6.93 -1.34 -2.02
N GLN A 93 6.63 -2.45 -2.70
CA GLN A 93 5.32 -3.10 -2.60
C GLN A 93 5.00 -3.49 -1.15
N TRP A 94 5.95 -4.09 -0.42
CA TRP A 94 5.77 -4.45 0.98
C TRP A 94 5.59 -3.24 1.89
N LEU A 95 6.41 -2.20 1.69
CA LEU A 95 6.28 -0.94 2.43
C LEU A 95 4.90 -0.27 2.21
N LEU A 96 4.33 -0.34 1.00
CA LEU A 96 2.96 0.14 0.74
C LEU A 96 1.91 -0.69 1.50
N ALA A 97 2.08 -2.01 1.56
CA ALA A 97 1.19 -2.89 2.31
C ALA A 97 1.24 -2.59 3.83
N GLU A 98 2.43 -2.34 4.38
CA GLU A 98 2.61 -1.94 5.78
C GLU A 98 1.93 -0.59 6.10
N ALA A 99 2.08 0.40 5.21
CA ALA A 99 1.42 1.70 5.37
C ALA A 99 -0.11 1.59 5.33
N TYR A 100 -0.65 0.73 4.45
CA TYR A 100 -2.08 0.43 4.42
C TYR A 100 -2.54 -0.24 5.72
N GLU A 101 -1.80 -1.21 6.24
CA GLU A 101 -2.13 -1.87 7.51
C GLU A 101 -2.09 -0.89 8.69
N ALA A 102 -1.17 0.07 8.69
CA ALA A 102 -1.14 1.15 9.67
C ALA A 102 -2.41 2.02 9.61
N PHE A 103 -2.92 2.30 8.41
CA PHE A 103 -4.19 3.01 8.24
C PHE A 103 -5.39 2.17 8.71
N GLU A 104 -5.40 0.87 8.39
CA GLU A 104 -6.44 -0.06 8.83
C GLU A 104 -6.51 -0.14 10.36
N ASP A 105 -5.36 -0.32 11.03
CA ASP A 105 -5.28 -0.30 12.49
C ASP A 105 -5.81 1.03 13.06
N PHE A 106 -5.42 2.17 12.46
CA PHE A 106 -5.88 3.49 12.88
C PHE A 106 -7.40 3.62 12.82
N ILE A 107 -8.02 3.35 11.67
CA ILE A 107 -9.47 3.50 11.51
C ILE A 107 -10.25 2.51 12.37
N GLU A 108 -9.75 1.28 12.56
CA GLU A 108 -10.36 0.30 13.45
C GLU A 108 -10.43 0.82 14.90
N ILE A 109 -9.32 1.36 15.41
CA ILE A 109 -9.22 1.83 16.80
C ILE A 109 -10.05 3.10 17.02
N VAL A 110 -9.92 4.12 16.17
CA VAL A 110 -10.60 5.40 16.37
C VAL A 110 -12.10 5.30 16.18
N TYR A 111 -12.56 4.43 15.27
CA TYR A 111 -13.98 4.16 15.09
C TYR A 111 -14.56 3.36 16.28
N ALA A 112 -13.79 2.45 16.87
CA ALA A 112 -14.21 1.77 18.09
C ALA A 112 -14.34 2.74 19.28
N ASP A 113 -13.43 3.72 19.40
CA ASP A 113 -13.51 4.78 20.40
C ASP A 113 -14.77 5.65 20.23
N CYS A 114 -15.20 5.95 19.00
CA CYS A 114 -16.50 6.60 18.76
C CYS A 114 -17.65 5.82 19.41
N GLY A 115 -17.65 4.49 19.31
CA GLY A 115 -18.67 3.65 19.93
C GLY A 115 -18.64 3.69 21.46
N VAL A 116 -17.45 3.62 22.06
CA VAL A 116 -17.25 3.73 23.51
C VAL A 116 -17.82 5.05 24.06
N ARG A 117 -17.63 6.14 23.32
CA ARG A 117 -18.08 7.49 23.72
C ARG A 117 -19.55 7.77 23.38
N GLY A 118 -20.24 6.86 22.70
CA GLY A 118 -21.62 7.08 22.24
C GLY A 118 -21.73 8.13 21.13
N SER A 119 -20.70 8.28 20.29
CA SER A 119 -20.70 9.20 19.15
C SER A 119 -21.75 8.83 18.10
N ASN A 120 -22.35 9.84 17.47
CA ASN A 120 -23.32 9.64 16.38
C ASN A 120 -22.68 9.06 15.11
N LEU A 121 -21.35 9.11 15.01
CA LEU A 121 -20.59 8.51 13.91
C LEU A 121 -20.57 6.99 13.99
N TRP A 122 -20.69 6.41 15.19
CA TRP A 122 -20.64 4.98 15.36
C TRP A 122 -22.00 4.34 15.05
N VAL A 123 -22.00 3.49 14.03
CA VAL A 123 -23.18 2.70 13.66
C VAL A 123 -23.21 1.41 14.45
N ARG A 124 -24.26 1.28 15.27
CA ARG A 124 -24.55 0.09 16.07
C ARG A 124 -24.79 -1.15 15.20
N PRO A 125 -24.10 -2.28 15.46
CA PRO A 125 -24.41 -3.56 14.83
C PRO A 125 -25.77 -4.13 15.28
N ASP A 126 -26.47 -4.84 14.38
CA ASP A 126 -27.76 -5.48 14.68
C ASP A 126 -27.68 -6.50 15.83
N ASP A 127 -26.53 -7.18 15.97
CA ASP A 127 -26.26 -8.20 16.99
C ASP A 127 -25.52 -7.66 18.23
N TRP A 128 -25.57 -6.35 18.48
CA TRP A 128 -24.85 -5.70 19.58
C TRP A 128 -25.31 -6.14 20.98
N ARG A 129 -24.36 -6.60 21.82
CA ARG A 129 -24.61 -7.15 23.18
C ARG A 129 -23.91 -6.40 24.32
N HIS A 130 -23.11 -5.39 24.02
CA HIS A 130 -22.24 -4.71 24.98
C HIS A 130 -22.75 -3.29 25.29
N GLU A 131 -24.04 -3.17 25.61
CA GLU A 131 -24.67 -1.88 25.89
C GLU A 131 -24.01 -1.16 27.05
N GLY A 132 -23.63 0.10 26.83
CA GLY A 132 -22.95 0.93 27.83
C GLY A 132 -21.55 0.46 28.21
N SER A 133 -20.93 -0.44 27.43
CA SER A 133 -19.55 -0.86 27.68
C SER A 133 -18.60 0.31 27.51
N THR A 134 -17.65 0.45 28.43
CA THR A 134 -16.54 1.42 28.33
C THR A 134 -15.26 0.76 27.82
N ASN A 135 -15.31 -0.53 27.48
CA ASN A 135 -14.15 -1.29 27.06
C ASN A 135 -13.99 -1.25 25.53
N LEU A 136 -12.89 -0.66 25.06
CA LEU A 136 -12.58 -0.52 23.64
C LEU A 136 -12.62 -1.87 22.89
N SER A 137 -12.21 -2.97 23.53
CA SER A 137 -12.19 -4.29 22.88
C SER A 137 -13.56 -4.80 22.48
N ASP A 138 -14.63 -4.34 23.14
CA ASP A 138 -15.99 -4.74 22.81
C ASP A 138 -16.47 -4.08 21.50
N TYR A 139 -15.90 -2.92 21.16
CA TYR A 139 -16.21 -2.15 19.96
C TYR A 139 -15.29 -2.46 18.78
N LEU A 140 -14.11 -3.02 19.05
CA LEU A 140 -13.26 -3.61 18.03
C LEU A 140 -13.96 -4.86 17.46
N LYS A 141 -14.36 -4.81 16.19
CA LYS A 141 -14.83 -6.03 15.52
C LYS A 141 -13.67 -7.03 15.49
N PRO A 142 -13.82 -8.27 16.00
CA PRO A 142 -12.82 -9.30 15.75
C PRO A 142 -12.68 -9.45 14.23
N ARG A 143 -11.44 -9.46 13.73
CA ARG A 143 -11.09 -9.68 12.31
C ARG A 143 -11.68 -11.00 11.82
N LYS A 144 -12.98 -11.02 11.51
CA LYS A 144 -13.64 -12.19 10.94
C LYS A 144 -13.09 -12.36 9.54
N LYS A 145 -12.81 -13.61 9.15
CA LYS A 145 -12.33 -13.95 7.81
C LYS A 145 -13.31 -13.38 6.76
N GLY A 146 -12.88 -12.36 6.02
CA GLY A 146 -13.71 -11.64 5.04
C GLY A 146 -14.35 -10.33 5.53
N SER A 147 -13.98 -9.79 6.70
CA SER A 147 -14.43 -8.47 7.13
C SER A 147 -13.72 -7.37 6.32
N SER A 148 -14.51 -6.49 5.70
CA SER A 148 -14.07 -5.32 4.96
C SER A 148 -13.76 -4.15 5.90
N THR A 149 -12.89 -4.38 6.88
CA THR A 149 -12.66 -3.50 8.05
C THR A 149 -11.59 -2.45 7.81
N PRO A 150 -11.69 -1.72 6.68
CA PRO A 150 -11.87 -0.27 6.86
C PRO A 150 -13.10 0.29 6.15
N TYR A 151 -13.64 -0.42 5.16
CA TYR A 151 -14.77 0.05 4.34
C TYR A 151 -16.06 0.26 5.12
N ILE A 152 -16.34 -0.58 6.12
CA ILE A 152 -17.54 -0.43 6.95
C ILE A 152 -17.45 0.87 7.75
N GLN A 153 -16.31 1.13 8.39
CA GLN A 153 -16.06 2.32 9.19
C GLN A 153 -16.09 3.59 8.33
N LEU A 154 -15.41 3.58 7.18
CA LEU A 154 -15.42 4.71 6.24
C LEU A 154 -16.82 4.95 5.65
N SER A 155 -17.61 3.89 5.44
CA SER A 155 -19.00 4.04 4.98
C SER A 155 -19.90 4.66 6.04
N ALA A 156 -19.74 4.27 7.31
CA ALA A 156 -20.43 4.89 8.42
C ALA A 156 -20.08 6.39 8.55
N LEU A 157 -18.79 6.73 8.47
CA LEU A 157 -18.35 8.14 8.46
C LEU A 157 -18.99 8.94 7.31
N ARG A 158 -19.03 8.38 6.10
CA ARG A 158 -19.65 9.01 4.93
C ARG A 158 -21.16 9.24 5.08
N GLU A 159 -21.85 8.31 5.74
CA GLU A 159 -23.28 8.42 6.02
C GLU A 159 -23.55 9.46 7.11
N ARG A 160 -22.77 9.44 8.19
CA ARG A 160 -23.05 10.17 9.44
C ARG A 160 -22.38 11.54 9.55
N SER A 161 -21.24 11.77 8.91
CA SER A 161 -20.51 13.04 8.93
C SER A 161 -20.68 13.79 7.62
N THR A 162 -21.32 14.96 7.68
CA THR A 162 -21.37 15.93 6.57
C THR A 162 -19.97 16.37 6.14
N HIS A 163 -19.12 16.74 7.11
CA HIS A 163 -17.71 17.11 6.88
C HIS A 163 -16.97 16.04 6.07
N PHE A 164 -17.07 14.78 6.50
CA PHE A 164 -16.40 13.67 5.82
C PHE A 164 -16.85 13.56 4.36
N ARG A 165 -18.18 13.58 4.14
CA ARG A 165 -18.78 13.40 2.81
C ARG A 165 -18.40 14.52 1.85
N GLU A 166 -18.33 15.77 2.32
CA GLU A 166 -18.00 16.94 1.49
C GLU A 166 -16.52 16.96 1.09
N HIS A 167 -15.63 16.49 1.98
CA HIS A 167 -14.18 16.57 1.76
C HIS A 167 -13.55 15.30 1.19
N GLU A 168 -14.25 14.15 1.22
CA GLU A 168 -13.73 12.89 0.66
C GLU A 168 -13.53 12.93 -0.88
N ALA A 169 -14.34 13.72 -1.57
CA ALA A 169 -14.36 13.82 -3.04
C ALA A 169 -14.37 15.27 -3.52
N LYS A 170 -13.45 16.10 -3.01
CA LYS A 170 -13.27 17.49 -3.45
C LYS A 170 -12.60 17.56 -4.83
N GLU A 171 -12.84 18.63 -5.58
CA GLU A 171 -12.30 18.82 -6.94
C GLU A 171 -10.80 18.49 -7.03
N GLY A 172 -10.46 17.51 -7.87
CA GLY A 172 -9.10 17.06 -8.12
C GLY A 172 -8.59 15.91 -7.25
N ASN A 173 -9.14 15.70 -6.04
CA ASN A 173 -8.69 14.67 -5.10
C ASN A 173 -9.85 13.79 -4.65
N ASN A 174 -9.92 12.57 -5.17
CA ASN A 174 -10.87 11.56 -4.71
C ASN A 174 -10.15 10.54 -3.84
N TYR A 175 -10.13 10.79 -2.52
CA TYR A 175 -9.47 9.92 -1.55
C TYR A 175 -9.98 8.49 -1.62
N ARG A 176 -11.27 8.31 -1.87
CA ARG A 176 -11.90 7.00 -2.01
C ARG A 176 -11.34 6.21 -3.20
N VAL A 177 -11.10 6.85 -4.36
CA VAL A 177 -10.50 6.19 -5.54
C VAL A 177 -9.11 5.67 -5.21
N VAL A 178 -8.26 6.53 -4.63
CA VAL A 178 -6.88 6.17 -4.33
C VAL A 178 -6.82 5.13 -3.21
N PHE A 179 -7.66 5.26 -2.18
CA PHE A 179 -7.74 4.28 -1.10
C PHE A 179 -8.15 2.88 -1.61
N VAL A 180 -9.18 2.80 -2.44
CA VAL A 180 -9.59 1.54 -3.08
C VAL A 180 -8.44 0.95 -3.90
N LEU A 181 -7.69 1.78 -4.62
CA LEU A 181 -6.53 1.34 -5.38
C LEU A 181 -5.45 0.74 -4.47
N ILE A 182 -5.08 1.43 -3.39
CA ILE A 182 -4.08 0.96 -2.41
C ILE A 182 -4.52 -0.38 -1.81
N GLU A 183 -5.78 -0.54 -1.43
CA GLU A 183 -6.28 -1.82 -0.90
C GLU A 183 -6.19 -2.94 -1.94
N LYS A 184 -6.59 -2.70 -3.20
CA LYS A 184 -6.45 -3.71 -4.25
C LYS A 184 -4.98 -4.04 -4.53
N PHE A 185 -4.08 -3.06 -4.45
CA PHE A 185 -2.64 -3.31 -4.55
C PHE A 185 -2.14 -4.14 -3.38
N ARG A 186 -2.50 -3.82 -2.15
CA ARG A 186 -2.17 -4.65 -0.97
C ARG A 186 -2.60 -6.09 -1.17
N HIS A 187 -3.80 -6.34 -1.69
CA HIS A 187 -4.26 -7.69 -2.01
C HIS A 187 -3.39 -8.38 -3.08
N LEU A 188 -3.05 -7.69 -4.18
CA LEU A 188 -2.16 -8.23 -5.23
C LEU A 188 -0.77 -8.52 -4.66
N ILE A 189 -0.22 -7.61 -3.85
CA ILE A 189 1.11 -7.70 -3.25
C ILE A 189 1.20 -8.92 -2.33
N VAL A 190 0.27 -9.04 -1.37
CA VAL A 190 0.29 -10.11 -0.37
C VAL A 190 -0.04 -11.48 -0.96
N HIS A 191 -0.99 -11.56 -1.90
CA HIS A 191 -1.49 -12.87 -2.37
C HIS A 191 -0.99 -13.29 -3.75
N GLN A 192 -0.50 -12.35 -4.56
CA GLN A 192 -0.05 -12.60 -5.94
C GLN A 192 1.36 -12.08 -6.18
N GLY A 193 2.09 -11.72 -5.12
CA GLY A 193 3.41 -11.13 -5.23
C GLY A 193 3.40 -9.88 -6.11
N GLY A 194 2.35 -9.06 -6.07
CA GLY A 194 2.22 -7.80 -6.82
C GLY A 194 1.83 -7.95 -8.29
N TYR A 195 1.63 -9.17 -8.79
CA TYR A 195 1.19 -9.39 -10.17
C TYR A 195 -0.33 -9.32 -10.31
N CYS A 196 -0.79 -8.73 -11.41
CA CYS A 196 -2.16 -8.68 -11.86
C CYS A 196 -2.31 -9.49 -13.16
N PHE A 197 -2.89 -10.68 -13.05
CA PHE A 197 -3.15 -11.57 -14.19
C PHE A 197 -4.41 -11.19 -14.98
N GLY A 198 -5.22 -10.24 -14.49
CA GLY A 198 -6.51 -9.91 -15.08
C GLY A 198 -6.95 -8.49 -14.81
N PHE A 199 -6.44 -7.54 -15.60
CA PHE A 199 -6.75 -6.11 -15.44
C PHE A 199 -8.25 -5.80 -15.46
N ASN A 200 -9.01 -6.41 -16.37
CA ASN A 200 -10.47 -6.20 -16.43
C ASN A 200 -11.18 -6.71 -15.17
N THR A 201 -10.69 -7.79 -14.56
CA THR A 201 -11.22 -8.32 -13.30
C THR A 201 -10.89 -7.38 -12.14
N LEU A 202 -9.67 -6.83 -12.08
CA LEU A 202 -9.28 -5.79 -11.14
C LEU A 202 -10.21 -4.57 -11.26
N MET A 203 -10.40 -4.05 -12.48
CA MET A 203 -11.27 -2.88 -12.70
C MET A 203 -12.72 -3.12 -12.29
N LYS A 204 -13.27 -4.33 -12.54
CA LYS A 204 -14.61 -4.69 -12.06
C LYS A 204 -14.71 -4.69 -10.54
N LYS A 205 -13.65 -5.12 -9.82
CA LYS A 205 -13.61 -5.06 -8.36
C LYS A 205 -13.56 -3.60 -7.88
N ILE A 206 -12.70 -2.78 -8.47
CA ILE A 206 -12.58 -1.34 -8.15
C ILE A 206 -13.92 -0.62 -8.38
N GLN A 207 -14.58 -0.86 -9.51
CA GLN A 207 -15.86 -0.23 -9.84
C GLN A 207 -16.96 -0.56 -8.82
N ARG A 208 -16.97 -1.78 -8.27
CA ARG A 208 -17.94 -2.18 -7.23
C ARG A 208 -17.74 -1.43 -5.91
N GLU A 209 -16.51 -1.06 -5.58
CA GLU A 209 -16.21 -0.30 -4.35
C GLU A 209 -16.44 1.21 -4.52
N LEU A 210 -16.56 1.68 -5.77
CA LEU A 210 -16.69 3.09 -6.14
C LEU A 210 -18.12 3.48 -6.58
N VAL A 211 -19.14 2.83 -6.01
CA VAL A 211 -20.54 3.21 -6.27
C VAL A 211 -20.77 4.70 -5.97
N GLY A 212 -21.33 5.41 -6.95
CA GLY A 212 -21.62 6.84 -6.86
C GLY A 212 -20.44 7.77 -7.20
N VAL A 213 -19.26 7.23 -7.54
CA VAL A 213 -18.10 8.01 -7.96
C VAL A 213 -17.96 7.97 -9.49
N SER A 214 -17.61 9.11 -10.10
CA SER A 214 -17.29 9.14 -11.53
C SER A 214 -16.12 8.19 -11.84
N PHE A 215 -16.32 7.31 -12.82
CA PHE A 215 -15.28 6.37 -13.24
C PHE A 215 -14.44 6.90 -14.41
N GLU A 216 -14.68 8.15 -14.81
CA GLU A 216 -13.89 8.86 -15.81
C GLU A 216 -12.44 9.00 -15.33
N GLY A 217 -11.48 8.70 -16.20
CA GLY A 217 -10.05 8.75 -15.85
C GLY A 217 -9.55 7.63 -14.92
N VAL A 218 -10.39 7.03 -14.07
CA VAL A 218 -10.00 6.00 -13.08
C VAL A 218 -9.27 4.82 -13.73
N ARG A 219 -9.76 4.32 -14.87
CA ARG A 219 -9.10 3.20 -15.57
C ARG A 219 -7.68 3.55 -16.02
N SER A 220 -7.47 4.74 -16.56
CA SER A 220 -6.15 5.21 -17.00
C SER A 220 -5.23 5.44 -15.80
N TYR A 221 -5.77 6.01 -14.72
CA TYR A 221 -5.06 6.20 -13.46
C TYR A 221 -4.60 4.85 -12.87
N VAL A 222 -5.48 3.85 -12.74
CA VAL A 222 -5.07 2.52 -12.23
C VAL A 222 -4.01 1.88 -13.14
N LYS A 223 -4.14 2.05 -14.46
CA LYS A 223 -3.20 1.49 -15.44
C LYS A 223 -1.81 2.12 -15.34
N SER A 224 -1.67 3.38 -14.92
CA SER A 224 -0.35 4.03 -14.82
C SER A 224 0.55 3.43 -13.74
N TYR A 225 -0.01 2.70 -12.79
CA TYR A 225 0.72 1.97 -11.73
C TYR A 225 1.01 0.51 -12.12
N LEU A 226 0.86 0.14 -13.39
CA LEU A 226 0.99 -1.24 -13.85
C LEU A 226 1.91 -1.33 -15.07
N ILE A 227 2.98 -2.12 -14.96
CA ILE A 227 3.92 -2.39 -16.06
C ILE A 227 3.82 -3.84 -16.55
N PRO A 228 3.98 -4.10 -17.86
CA PRO A 228 4.08 -5.48 -18.35
C PRO A 228 5.33 -6.18 -17.81
N HIS A 229 5.17 -7.36 -17.22
CA HIS A 229 6.27 -8.22 -16.77
C HIS A 229 5.84 -9.69 -16.80
N ARG A 230 6.64 -10.55 -17.47
CA ARG A 230 6.45 -12.02 -17.55
C ARG A 230 4.99 -12.44 -17.77
N GLU A 231 4.41 -11.96 -18.86
CA GLU A 231 3.03 -12.27 -19.33
C GLU A 231 1.89 -11.71 -18.45
N ALA A 232 2.21 -10.97 -17.38
CA ALA A 232 1.24 -10.31 -16.52
C ALA A 232 1.52 -8.81 -16.43
N LEU A 233 0.67 -8.09 -15.69
CA LEU A 233 0.96 -6.73 -15.25
C LEU A 233 1.53 -6.78 -13.84
N LEU A 234 2.52 -5.95 -13.52
CA LEU A 234 3.14 -5.85 -12.20
C LEU A 234 2.84 -4.47 -11.64
N VAL A 235 2.45 -4.40 -10.37
CA VAL A 235 2.28 -3.12 -9.66
C VAL A 235 3.63 -2.40 -9.62
N ASP A 236 3.72 -1.25 -10.28
CA ASP A 236 4.92 -0.44 -10.33
C ASP A 236 4.77 0.77 -9.41
N LEU A 237 5.74 0.88 -8.50
CA LEU A 237 5.84 1.94 -7.49
C LEU A 237 7.18 2.65 -7.57
N LEU A 238 8.01 2.32 -8.58
CA LEU A 238 9.31 2.94 -8.74
C LEU A 238 9.17 4.43 -9.09
N GLU A 239 10.20 5.18 -8.75
CA GLU A 239 10.33 6.56 -9.16
C GLU A 239 10.69 6.63 -10.65
N PHE A 240 10.12 7.60 -11.36
CA PHE A 240 10.44 7.86 -12.76
C PHE A 240 10.87 9.33 -12.93
N PRO A 241 11.80 9.63 -13.84
CA PRO A 241 12.32 10.98 -13.99
C PRO A 241 11.21 11.96 -14.41
N VAL A 242 11.31 13.20 -13.94
CA VAL A 242 10.50 14.31 -14.43
C VAL A 242 11.03 14.70 -15.81
N GLU A 243 10.20 14.53 -16.84
CA GLU A 243 10.62 14.77 -18.23
C GLU A 243 10.57 16.26 -18.62
N ASP A 244 9.71 17.06 -17.99
CA ASP A 244 9.45 18.45 -18.35
C ASP A 244 9.50 19.44 -17.16
N GLY A 245 9.79 20.71 -17.47
CA GLY A 245 9.72 21.82 -16.50
C GLY A 245 10.93 21.95 -15.57
N PRO A 246 10.83 22.73 -14.48
CA PRO A 246 11.94 23.00 -13.57
C PRO A 246 12.54 21.74 -12.93
N GLY A 247 11.71 20.71 -12.73
CA GLY A 247 12.14 19.42 -12.19
C GLY A 247 13.09 18.67 -13.13
N ALA A 248 12.85 18.72 -14.44
CA ALA A 248 13.73 18.08 -15.43
C ALA A 248 15.16 18.67 -15.40
N VAL A 249 15.28 19.99 -15.19
CA VAL A 249 16.58 20.70 -15.14
C VAL A 249 17.46 20.24 -13.97
N ILE A 250 16.84 19.88 -12.85
CA ILE A 250 17.54 19.42 -11.64
C ILE A 250 17.60 17.90 -11.52
N GLY A 251 17.12 17.16 -12.52
CA GLY A 251 17.04 15.69 -12.47
C GLY A 251 16.10 15.18 -11.39
N ALA A 252 14.98 15.87 -11.17
CA ALA A 252 13.95 15.43 -10.23
C ALA A 252 13.26 14.16 -10.70
N TYR A 253 12.65 13.44 -9.76
CA TYR A 253 11.87 12.23 -10.00
C TYR A 253 10.45 12.39 -9.46
N HIS A 254 9.49 11.81 -10.16
CA HIS A 254 8.14 11.58 -9.66
C HIS A 254 8.16 10.40 -8.70
N ASP A 255 7.73 10.67 -7.47
CA ASP A 255 7.62 9.66 -6.41
C ASP A 255 6.20 9.10 -6.34
N THR A 256 5.98 8.04 -7.09
CA THR A 256 4.71 7.32 -7.20
C THR A 256 4.19 6.87 -5.82
N MET A 257 5.10 6.42 -4.96
CA MET A 257 4.76 5.86 -3.67
C MET A 257 4.46 6.93 -2.61
N GLN A 258 5.19 8.05 -2.64
CA GLN A 258 4.94 9.17 -1.74
C GLN A 258 3.52 9.73 -1.92
N SER A 259 3.03 9.80 -3.16
CA SER A 259 1.64 10.20 -3.45
C SER A 259 0.61 9.31 -2.73
N LEU A 260 0.83 7.99 -2.75
CA LEU A 260 -0.03 7.03 -2.05
C LEU A 260 0.05 7.18 -0.53
N PHE A 261 1.24 7.42 0.02
CA PHE A 261 1.43 7.70 1.45
C PHE A 261 0.73 8.98 1.89
N ASN A 262 0.91 10.07 1.14
CA ASN A 262 0.23 11.33 1.41
C ASN A 262 -1.28 11.14 1.42
N THR A 263 -1.82 10.39 0.47
CA THR A 263 -3.25 10.08 0.42
C THR A 263 -3.72 9.36 1.71
N LEU A 264 -2.98 8.36 2.20
CA LEU A 264 -3.34 7.68 3.46
C LEU A 264 -3.32 8.63 4.65
N ILE A 265 -2.32 9.52 4.72
CA ILE A 265 -2.22 10.54 5.77
C ILE A 265 -3.38 11.53 5.69
N GLU A 266 -3.61 12.12 4.51
CA GLU A 266 -4.68 13.10 4.29
C GLU A 266 -6.06 12.49 4.58
N TYR A 267 -6.27 11.23 4.22
CA TYR A 267 -7.52 10.56 4.53
C TYR A 267 -7.66 10.27 6.03
N ALA A 268 -6.57 9.97 6.73
CA ALA A 268 -6.55 9.83 8.19
C ALA A 268 -6.81 11.17 8.89
N VAL A 269 -6.29 12.27 8.35
CA VAL A 269 -6.62 13.64 8.80
C VAL A 269 -8.12 13.89 8.66
N LEU A 270 -8.72 13.55 7.51
CA LEU A 270 -10.15 13.73 7.31
C LEU A 270 -10.98 12.93 8.33
N VAL A 271 -10.61 11.68 8.60
CA VAL A 271 -11.24 10.86 9.65
C VAL A 271 -11.12 11.55 11.01
N LYS A 272 -9.92 12.02 11.36
CA LYS A 272 -9.65 12.69 12.64
C LYS A 272 -10.50 13.94 12.80
N GLU A 273 -10.52 14.82 11.81
CA GLU A 273 -11.29 16.07 11.81
C GLU A 273 -12.78 15.78 11.98
N SER A 274 -13.33 14.79 11.26
CA SER A 274 -14.73 14.39 11.39
C SER A 274 -15.07 13.93 12.81
N ILE A 275 -14.19 13.18 13.47
CA ILE A 275 -14.38 12.74 14.85
C ILE A 275 -14.26 13.90 15.83
N GLU A 276 -13.31 14.81 15.61
CA GLU A 276 -13.12 16.00 16.46
C GLU A 276 -14.33 16.94 16.43
N LEU A 277 -14.92 17.14 15.25
CA LEU A 277 -16.13 17.95 15.09
C LEU A 277 -17.34 17.34 15.81
N ASP A 278 -17.59 16.03 15.63
CA ASP A 278 -18.67 15.33 16.33
C ASP A 278 -18.49 15.40 17.86
N ASN A 279 -17.25 15.30 18.34
CA ASN A 279 -16.95 15.41 19.78
C ASN A 279 -17.25 16.80 20.34
N ALA A 280 -16.95 17.85 19.58
CA ALA A 280 -17.28 19.21 19.98
C ALA A 280 -18.81 19.41 20.09
N GLU A 281 -19.59 18.82 19.18
CA GLU A 281 -21.06 18.85 19.23
C GLU A 281 -21.63 18.09 20.44
N LEU A 282 -21.05 16.94 20.78
CA LEU A 282 -21.43 16.17 21.99
C LEU A 282 -21.18 16.97 23.28
N GLN A 283 -20.07 17.72 23.36
CA GLN A 283 -19.77 18.55 24.53
C GLN A 283 -20.70 19.76 24.69
N LEU A 284 -21.36 20.20 23.63
CA LEU A 284 -22.33 21.31 23.67
C LEU A 284 -23.75 20.85 24.03
N THR A 285 -24.03 19.55 23.94
CA THR A 285 -25.36 18.97 24.17
C THR A 285 -25.52 18.32 25.55
N HIS A 286 -24.44 18.23 26.34
CA HIS A 286 -24.40 17.74 27.71
C HIS A 286 -24.01 18.84 28.71
#